data_AF-A7TAZ9-F1
#
_entry.id   AF-A7TAZ9-F1
#
_cell.length_a   1.000
_cell.length_b   1.000
_cell.length_c   1.000
_cell.angle_alpha   90.00
_cell.angle_beta   90.00
_cell.angle_gamma   90.00
#
_symmetry.space_group_name_H-M   'P 1'
#
loop_
_entity.id
_entity.type
_entity.pdbx_description
1 polymer ?
#
loop_
_entity_poly.entity_id
_entity_poly.type
_entity_poly.pdbx_seq_one_letter_code
_entity_poly.pdbx_strand_id
1 'polypeptide(L)'
;MSIKNTSITKSRAFGPGGFIAITEGLGGMCVNVSNSTFTNCTGYVGGAVYLTLGSQSNVTISSCKFVNNSSPTAPGGGIYIETAGDKLVDAGCVRKSSTHVKYRKWMHSSLIQILDTEFIGNVALLGGACYFAQGEVHLERCRFVDNFASAGSGHVEIHEDSTGVVVLDSRFQQNRNTKYHQGVTYSTATFISTESTAPIVFQNTTLDLRTMGESDTILRFSKGGEVEFNDSMIYCPIGSSLTVFNFTNKITQNCTIWITSLQFDCHACANGLYSLLRGHSNGTAPTSGLQCLSCPFGASCAGYIKANDGFFGYPVQDFPPALNFT
;
A
#
# COMPACT_ATOMS: atom_id res chain seq x y z
N MET A 1 -11.97 -14.10 20.86
CA MET A 1 -13.17 -13.33 20.42
C MET A 1 -13.57 -13.78 19.02
N SER A 2 -14.87 -13.92 18.73
CA SER A 2 -15.32 -14.19 17.35
C SER A 2 -16.54 -13.35 16.97
N ILE A 3 -16.51 -12.75 15.76
CA ILE A 3 -17.62 -12.04 15.13
C ILE A 3 -17.85 -12.65 13.75
N LYS A 4 -19.10 -12.98 13.42
CA LYS A 4 -19.46 -13.59 12.15
C LYS A 4 -20.77 -13.00 11.62
N ASN A 5 -20.92 -12.96 10.29
CA ASN A 5 -22.19 -12.65 9.61
C ASN A 5 -22.83 -11.33 10.10
N THR A 6 -22.02 -10.29 10.29
CA THR A 6 -22.45 -9.04 10.91
C THR A 6 -22.33 -7.87 9.92
N SER A 7 -23.31 -6.95 9.92
CA SER A 7 -23.26 -5.71 9.15
C SER A 7 -23.35 -4.51 10.09
N ILE A 8 -22.27 -3.74 10.17
CA ILE A 8 -22.14 -2.55 11.01
C ILE A 8 -22.08 -1.32 10.12
N THR A 9 -22.91 -0.34 10.43
CA THR A 9 -22.98 0.92 9.67
C THR A 9 -22.96 2.11 10.62
N LYS A 10 -22.13 3.12 10.31
CA LYS A 10 -22.09 4.42 11.01
C LYS A 10 -21.80 4.33 12.51
N SER A 11 -21.05 3.31 12.95
CA SER A 11 -20.61 3.20 14.33
C SER A 11 -19.52 4.25 14.61
N ARG A 12 -19.68 5.04 15.67
CA ARG A 12 -18.74 6.12 16.01
C ARG A 12 -18.30 5.99 17.45
N ALA A 13 -17.00 5.88 17.67
CA ALA A 13 -16.39 5.90 18.99
C ALA A 13 -15.47 7.11 19.11
N PHE A 14 -15.50 7.77 20.28
CA PHE A 14 -14.47 8.75 20.64
C PHE A 14 -13.14 8.08 21.04
N GLY A 15 -13.18 6.79 21.37
CA GLY A 15 -12.01 5.97 21.67
C GLY A 15 -11.49 5.18 20.46
N PRO A 16 -10.52 4.27 20.67
CA PRO A 16 -10.05 3.35 19.64
C PRO A 16 -11.19 2.44 19.15
N GLY A 17 -11.14 2.04 17.88
CA GLY A 17 -12.09 1.10 17.30
C GLY A 17 -13.47 1.72 17.14
N GLY A 18 -13.87 2.07 15.92
CA GLY A 18 -15.24 2.57 15.70
C GLY A 18 -16.32 1.55 16.07
N PHE A 19 -15.98 0.25 16.07
CA PHE A 19 -16.87 -0.82 16.55
C PHE A 19 -16.15 -1.86 17.42
N ILE A 20 -15.00 -2.39 16.98
CA ILE A 20 -14.21 -3.34 17.76
C ILE A 20 -13.01 -2.63 18.35
N ALA A 21 -12.85 -2.70 19.67
CA ALA A 21 -11.66 -2.27 20.38
C ALA A 21 -11.20 -3.35 21.35
N ILE A 22 -10.02 -3.90 21.14
CA ILE A 22 -9.28 -4.66 22.15
C ILE A 22 -8.05 -3.83 22.50
N THR A 23 -8.05 -3.31 23.73
CA THR A 23 -6.93 -2.57 24.31
C THR A 23 -6.21 -3.49 25.29
N GLU A 24 -4.90 -3.61 25.16
CA GLU A 24 -4.06 -4.39 26.10
C GLU A 24 -4.47 -5.88 26.17
N GLY A 25 -4.70 -6.50 25.00
CA GLY A 25 -4.96 -7.92 24.92
C GLY A 25 -3.84 -8.75 25.55
N LEU A 26 -4.18 -9.74 26.37
CA LEU A 26 -3.21 -10.68 26.92
C LEU A 26 -2.55 -11.51 25.82
N GLY A 27 -1.43 -12.16 26.13
CA GLY A 27 -0.82 -13.12 25.22
C GLY A 27 -1.71 -14.35 24.98
N GLY A 28 -1.59 -14.99 23.82
CA GLY A 28 -2.35 -16.19 23.47
C GLY A 28 -3.76 -15.92 22.94
N MET A 29 -4.10 -14.68 22.58
CA MET A 29 -5.46 -14.33 22.16
C MET A 29 -5.75 -14.75 20.72
N CYS A 30 -6.92 -15.36 20.51
CA CYS A 30 -7.45 -15.65 19.18
C CYS A 30 -8.61 -14.70 18.85
N VAL A 31 -8.46 -13.88 17.81
CA VAL A 31 -9.49 -12.96 17.30
C VAL A 31 -9.91 -13.41 15.90
N ASN A 32 -11.19 -13.73 15.71
CA ASN A 32 -11.70 -14.17 14.41
C ASN A 32 -12.91 -13.33 13.96
N VAL A 33 -12.75 -12.57 12.89
CA VAL A 33 -13.83 -11.80 12.25
C VAL A 33 -14.10 -12.39 10.87
N SER A 34 -15.33 -12.78 10.58
CA SER A 34 -15.66 -13.38 9.28
C SER A 34 -16.99 -12.92 8.71
N ASN A 35 -17.13 -12.94 7.38
CA ASN A 35 -18.39 -12.67 6.68
C ASN A 35 -19.08 -11.38 7.16
N SER A 36 -18.30 -10.32 7.39
CA SER A 36 -18.80 -9.11 8.05
C SER A 36 -18.48 -7.86 7.26
N THR A 37 -19.39 -6.88 7.32
CA THR A 37 -19.24 -5.59 6.63
C THR A 37 -19.22 -4.45 7.64
N PHE A 38 -18.24 -3.56 7.53
CA PHE A 38 -18.06 -2.36 8.34
C PHE A 38 -18.09 -1.15 7.41
N THR A 39 -19.13 -0.32 7.55
CA THR A 39 -19.35 0.82 6.66
C THR A 39 -19.48 2.13 7.43
N ASN A 40 -18.72 3.14 7.03
CA ASN A 40 -18.75 4.48 7.66
C ASN A 40 -18.51 4.44 9.18
N CYS A 41 -17.73 3.48 9.68
CA CYS A 41 -17.32 3.47 11.07
C CYS A 41 -16.21 4.49 11.31
N THR A 42 -16.23 5.16 12.45
CA THR A 42 -15.20 6.14 12.84
C THR A 42 -14.71 5.83 14.25
N GLY A 43 -13.40 5.71 14.39
CA GLY A 43 -12.71 5.55 15.67
C GLY A 43 -11.55 6.55 15.77
N TYR A 44 -11.09 6.84 16.98
CA TYR A 44 -9.92 7.71 17.16
C TYR A 44 -8.67 7.09 16.51
N VAL A 45 -8.42 5.81 16.76
CA VAL A 45 -7.45 4.92 16.07
C VAL A 45 -8.20 3.68 15.62
N GLY A 46 -7.92 3.13 14.44
CA GLY A 46 -8.65 1.94 13.96
C GLY A 46 -10.12 2.27 13.67
N GLY A 47 -10.41 2.79 12.47
CA GLY A 47 -11.70 3.39 12.17
C GLY A 47 -12.89 2.44 12.34
N ALA A 48 -12.76 1.16 12.00
CA ALA A 48 -13.73 0.13 12.37
C ALA A 48 -13.21 -0.80 13.47
N VAL A 49 -11.94 -1.22 13.35
CA VAL A 49 -11.33 -2.25 14.20
C VAL A 49 -9.99 -1.74 14.73
N TYR A 50 -9.82 -1.87 16.03
CA TYR A 50 -8.58 -1.60 16.74
C TYR A 50 -8.22 -2.79 17.63
N LEU A 51 -7.04 -3.37 17.41
CA LEU A 51 -6.52 -4.49 18.20
C LEU A 51 -5.08 -4.17 18.65
N THR A 52 -4.85 -4.10 19.96
CA THR A 52 -3.51 -4.24 20.56
C THR A 52 -3.45 -5.53 21.36
N LEU A 53 -2.57 -6.45 20.96
CA LEU A 53 -2.54 -7.82 21.49
C LEU A 53 -1.14 -8.19 21.98
N GLY A 54 -1.08 -9.00 23.05
CA GLY A 54 0.15 -9.56 23.56
C GLY A 54 0.75 -10.62 22.63
N SER A 55 1.84 -11.24 23.08
CA SER A 55 2.55 -12.29 22.34
C SER A 55 1.70 -13.54 22.10
N GLN A 56 2.05 -14.31 21.07
CA GLN A 56 1.38 -15.59 20.74
C GLN A 56 -0.11 -15.40 20.37
N SER A 57 -0.46 -14.24 19.83
CA SER A 57 -1.84 -13.94 19.44
C SER A 57 -2.06 -14.22 17.96
N ASN A 58 -3.25 -14.72 17.63
CA ASN A 58 -3.65 -15.02 16.26
C ASN A 58 -4.86 -14.18 15.88
N VAL A 59 -4.76 -13.46 14.77
CA VAL A 59 -5.86 -12.67 14.21
C VAL A 59 -6.24 -13.24 12.85
N THR A 60 -7.51 -13.54 12.65
CA THR A 60 -8.05 -13.95 11.35
C THR A 60 -9.21 -13.04 10.98
N ILE A 61 -9.11 -12.36 9.84
CA ILE A 61 -10.17 -11.55 9.26
C ILE A 61 -10.45 -12.10 7.87
N SER A 62 -11.63 -12.68 7.66
CA SER A 62 -11.93 -13.42 6.42
C SER A 62 -13.25 -13.01 5.79
N SER A 63 -13.30 -12.91 4.47
CA SER A 63 -14.53 -12.62 3.72
C SER A 63 -15.26 -11.37 4.23
N CYS A 64 -14.49 -10.34 4.60
CA CYS A 64 -15.00 -9.11 5.18
C CYS A 64 -14.96 -7.94 4.20
N LYS A 65 -15.62 -6.84 4.57
CA LYS A 65 -15.62 -5.62 3.78
C LYS A 65 -15.56 -4.38 4.66
N PHE A 66 -14.57 -3.53 4.41
CA PHE A 66 -14.35 -2.26 5.12
C PHE A 66 -14.54 -1.11 4.14
N VAL A 67 -15.63 -0.36 4.29
CA VAL A 67 -16.06 0.67 3.33
C VAL A 67 -16.18 2.02 4.00
N ASN A 68 -15.43 3.00 3.52
CA ASN A 68 -15.50 4.38 3.98
C ASN A 68 -15.34 4.55 5.50
N ASN A 69 -14.60 3.66 6.15
CA ASN A 69 -14.27 3.82 7.57
C ASN A 69 -13.16 4.86 7.72
N SER A 70 -13.10 5.50 8.88
CA SER A 70 -12.18 6.60 9.10
C SER A 70 -11.53 6.64 10.48
N SER A 71 -10.25 7.00 10.49
CA SER A 71 -9.50 7.45 11.67
C SER A 71 -8.80 8.77 11.30
N PRO A 72 -9.52 9.91 11.30
CA PRO A 72 -9.07 11.12 10.60
C PRO A 72 -7.71 11.67 11.05
N THR A 73 -7.37 11.46 12.32
CA THR A 73 -6.18 12.02 12.98
C THR A 73 -5.23 10.95 13.51
N ALA A 74 -5.47 9.67 13.22
CA ALA A 74 -4.60 8.59 13.67
C ALA A 74 -4.55 7.43 12.65
N PRO A 75 -3.76 6.37 12.91
CA PRO A 75 -3.59 5.31 11.94
C PRO A 75 -4.76 4.32 11.82
N GLY A 76 -4.81 3.63 10.68
CA GLY A 76 -5.69 2.48 10.43
C GLY A 76 -7.14 2.88 10.18
N GLY A 77 -7.45 3.41 9.00
CA GLY A 77 -8.79 3.94 8.70
C GLY A 77 -9.87 2.85 8.64
N GLY A 78 -9.53 1.67 8.12
CA GLY A 78 -10.33 0.46 8.30
C GLY A 78 -9.95 -0.27 9.58
N ILE A 79 -8.69 -0.69 9.64
CA ILE A 79 -8.17 -1.59 10.67
C ILE A 79 -6.84 -1.07 11.21
N TYR A 80 -6.67 -1.16 12.53
CA TYR A 80 -5.40 -1.04 13.23
C TYR A 80 -5.12 -2.33 13.98
N ILE A 81 -3.97 -2.96 13.73
CA ILE A 81 -3.51 -4.14 14.46
C ILE A 81 -2.06 -3.95 14.90
N GLU A 82 -1.83 -4.08 16.19
CA GLU A 82 -0.51 -4.16 16.79
C GLU A 82 -0.43 -5.42 17.67
N THR A 83 0.68 -6.15 17.53
CA THR A 83 0.98 -7.32 18.38
C THR A 83 2.29 -7.10 19.14
N ALA A 84 2.70 -8.06 19.96
CA ALA A 84 3.95 -8.00 20.72
C ALA A 84 4.72 -9.31 20.71
N GLY A 85 5.98 -9.27 21.14
CA GLY A 85 6.77 -10.45 21.49
C GLY A 85 7.67 -11.00 20.39
N ASP A 86 7.77 -10.32 19.25
CA ASP A 86 8.72 -10.66 18.20
C ASP A 86 10.16 -10.59 18.70
N LYS A 87 11.01 -11.48 18.18
CA LYS A 87 12.42 -11.57 18.59
C LYS A 87 13.35 -11.46 17.39
N LEU A 88 14.37 -10.61 17.49
CA LEU A 88 15.45 -10.58 16.51
C LEU A 88 16.31 -11.84 16.67
N VAL A 89 16.28 -12.72 15.67
CA VAL A 89 17.06 -13.97 15.64
C VAL A 89 18.43 -13.74 15.00
N ASP A 90 18.48 -12.86 14.01
CA ASP A 90 19.69 -12.53 13.29
C ASP A 90 19.72 -11.04 12.98
N ALA A 91 20.75 -10.34 13.46
CA ALA A 91 20.89 -8.90 13.25
C ALA A 91 21.28 -8.53 11.80
N GLY A 92 21.48 -9.50 10.89
CA GLY A 92 21.98 -9.24 9.52
C GLY A 92 23.42 -8.74 9.51
N CYS A 93 24.15 -9.02 10.59
CA CYS A 93 25.47 -8.48 10.90
C CYS A 93 26.55 -9.30 10.19
N VAL A 94 27.31 -8.67 9.29
CA VAL A 94 28.44 -9.28 8.56
C VAL A 94 29.77 -8.62 8.91
N ARG A 95 30.88 -9.33 8.71
CA ARG A 95 32.23 -8.78 8.89
C ARG A 95 32.45 -7.57 7.99
N LYS A 96 33.25 -6.59 8.42
CA LYS A 96 33.46 -5.30 7.72
C LYS A 96 33.89 -5.41 6.25
N SER A 97 34.64 -6.48 5.93
CA SER A 97 35.14 -6.80 4.58
C SER A 97 34.21 -7.69 3.74
N SER A 98 33.08 -8.12 4.29
CA SER A 98 32.13 -8.96 3.57
C SER A 98 31.38 -8.17 2.50
N THR A 99 31.27 -8.76 1.31
CA THR A 99 30.40 -8.29 0.22
C THR A 99 29.05 -8.99 0.21
N HIS A 100 28.85 -10.02 1.06
CA HIS A 100 27.57 -10.72 1.16
C HIS A 100 26.53 -9.82 1.83
N VAL A 101 25.39 -9.67 1.17
CA VAL A 101 24.19 -9.06 1.75
C VAL A 101 23.52 -10.09 2.64
N LYS A 102 23.20 -9.68 3.87
CA LYS A 102 22.51 -10.52 4.86
C LYS A 102 21.45 -9.66 5.52
N TYR A 103 20.18 -10.05 5.36
CA TYR A 103 19.06 -9.34 5.94
C TYR A 103 18.83 -9.76 7.40
N ARG A 104 18.13 -8.91 8.15
CA ARG A 104 17.69 -9.24 9.51
C ARG A 104 16.67 -10.39 9.45
N LYS A 105 16.69 -11.25 10.46
CA LYS A 105 15.71 -12.31 10.63
C LYS A 105 15.00 -12.16 11.94
N TRP A 106 13.68 -12.23 11.87
CA TRP A 106 12.79 -12.11 13.01
C TRP A 106 12.10 -13.45 13.25
N MET A 107 11.84 -13.74 14.51
CA MET A 107 10.91 -14.78 14.93
C MET A 107 9.65 -14.05 15.36
N HIS A 108 8.63 -14.10 14.51
CA HIS A 108 7.34 -13.49 14.80
C HIS A 108 6.63 -14.30 15.88
N SER A 109 6.08 -13.61 16.87
CA SER A 109 5.33 -14.28 17.93
C SER A 109 3.87 -14.49 17.57
N SER A 110 3.33 -13.72 16.62
CA SER A 110 1.91 -13.62 16.34
C SER A 110 1.66 -13.67 14.83
N LEU A 111 0.55 -14.29 14.42
CA LEU A 111 0.14 -14.42 13.02
C LEU A 111 -1.14 -13.61 12.78
N ILE A 112 -1.13 -12.77 11.75
CA ILE A 112 -2.25 -11.93 11.34
C ILE A 112 -2.63 -12.31 9.91
N GLN A 113 -3.80 -12.92 9.73
CA GLN A 113 -4.29 -13.35 8.42
C GLN A 113 -5.50 -12.52 8.01
N ILE A 114 -5.41 -11.85 6.87
CA ILE A 114 -6.54 -11.19 6.22
C ILE A 114 -6.78 -11.88 4.87
N LEU A 115 -7.95 -12.49 4.74
CA LEU A 115 -8.29 -13.40 3.65
C LEU A 115 -9.56 -12.89 2.95
N ASP A 116 -9.57 -12.90 1.63
CA ASP A 116 -10.79 -12.69 0.83
C ASP A 116 -11.56 -11.41 1.21
N THR A 117 -10.83 -10.34 1.56
CA THR A 117 -11.40 -9.15 2.20
C THR A 117 -11.20 -7.90 1.34
N GLU A 118 -12.20 -7.02 1.34
CA GLU A 118 -12.18 -5.77 0.58
C GLU A 118 -12.03 -4.54 1.47
N PHE A 119 -11.17 -3.60 1.04
CA PHE A 119 -10.99 -2.28 1.65
C PHE A 119 -11.25 -1.20 0.62
N ILE A 120 -12.29 -0.40 0.82
CA ILE A 120 -12.75 0.58 -0.17
C ILE A 120 -12.95 1.94 0.47
N GLY A 121 -12.27 2.97 -0.02
CA GLY A 121 -12.57 4.32 0.43
C GLY A 121 -12.21 4.62 1.89
N ASN A 122 -11.40 3.81 2.56
CA ASN A 122 -11.07 4.10 3.96
C ASN A 122 -10.06 5.25 4.03
N VAL A 123 -10.12 6.05 5.11
CA VAL A 123 -9.25 7.22 5.29
C VAL A 123 -8.60 7.27 6.67
N ALA A 124 -7.34 7.69 6.74
CA ALA A 124 -6.61 7.78 8.00
C ALA A 124 -5.50 8.85 7.98
N LEU A 125 -4.85 9.08 9.11
CA LEU A 125 -3.56 9.80 9.11
C LEU A 125 -2.48 8.97 8.40
N LEU A 126 -2.38 7.67 8.74
CA LEU A 126 -1.47 6.68 8.16
C LEU A 126 -2.25 5.38 7.92
N GLY A 127 -2.05 4.71 6.78
CA GLY A 127 -2.68 3.42 6.51
C GLY A 127 -4.20 3.54 6.41
N GLY A 128 -4.67 4.19 5.35
CA GLY A 128 -6.10 4.44 5.15
C GLY A 128 -6.94 3.17 5.21
N ALA A 129 -6.48 2.06 4.63
CA ALA A 129 -7.13 0.76 4.80
C ALA A 129 -6.68 0.06 6.09
N CYS A 130 -5.37 -0.17 6.23
CA CYS A 130 -4.80 -0.97 7.30
C CYS A 130 -3.52 -0.32 7.86
N TYR A 131 -3.32 -0.50 9.16
CA TYR A 131 -2.05 -0.26 9.84
C TYR A 131 -1.65 -1.52 10.60
N PHE A 132 -0.39 -1.95 10.42
CA PHE A 132 0.19 -3.11 11.10
C PHE A 132 1.47 -2.75 11.84
N ALA A 133 1.62 -3.30 13.05
CA ALA A 133 2.84 -3.23 13.84
C ALA A 133 3.11 -4.56 14.57
N GLN A 134 4.28 -5.14 14.33
CA GLN A 134 4.75 -6.46 14.75
C GLN A 134 3.89 -7.64 14.24
N GLY A 135 4.46 -8.83 14.32
CA GLY A 135 3.85 -10.08 13.85
C GLY A 135 4.12 -10.34 12.36
N GLU A 136 3.63 -11.50 11.91
CA GLU A 136 3.65 -11.92 10.52
C GLU A 136 2.28 -11.68 9.89
N VAL A 137 2.20 -10.79 8.89
CA VAL A 137 0.95 -10.39 8.26
C VAL A 137 0.80 -11.08 6.91
N HIS A 138 -0.32 -11.75 6.69
CA HIS A 138 -0.69 -12.42 5.45
C HIS A 138 -1.92 -11.74 4.87
N LEU A 139 -1.78 -11.12 3.71
CA LEU A 139 -2.86 -10.49 2.94
C LEU A 139 -3.14 -11.36 1.70
N GLU A 140 -4.13 -12.23 1.78
CA GLU A 140 -4.43 -13.18 0.70
C GLU A 140 -5.77 -12.87 0.03
N ARG A 141 -5.79 -12.88 -1.31
CA ARG A 141 -7.01 -12.67 -2.12
C ARG A 141 -7.77 -11.41 -1.71
N CYS A 142 -7.02 -10.38 -1.31
CA CYS A 142 -7.56 -9.12 -0.82
C CYS A 142 -7.66 -8.08 -1.94
N ARG A 143 -8.61 -7.16 -1.77
CA ARG A 143 -8.82 -6.08 -2.73
C ARG A 143 -8.84 -4.72 -2.04
N PHE A 144 -7.93 -3.84 -2.45
CA PHE A 144 -7.79 -2.49 -1.91
C PHE A 144 -8.10 -1.47 -3.00
N VAL A 145 -9.12 -0.63 -2.80
CA VAL A 145 -9.59 0.35 -3.80
C VAL A 145 -9.80 1.72 -3.20
N ASP A 146 -9.12 2.71 -3.78
CA ASP A 146 -9.32 4.12 -3.47
C ASP A 146 -9.30 4.39 -1.95
N ASN A 147 -8.30 3.85 -1.24
CA ASN A 147 -8.05 4.18 0.16
C ASN A 147 -7.03 5.33 0.22
N PHE A 148 -7.16 6.20 1.23
CA PHE A 148 -6.39 7.45 1.28
C PHE A 148 -5.84 7.72 2.68
N ALA A 149 -4.75 8.48 2.72
CA ALA A 149 -4.21 8.99 3.96
C ALA A 149 -3.76 10.46 3.83
N SER A 150 -3.48 11.09 4.96
CA SER A 150 -2.86 12.41 5.00
C SER A 150 -1.33 12.34 4.98
N ALA A 151 -0.76 11.20 5.34
CA ALA A 151 0.66 10.89 5.30
C ALA A 151 0.89 9.38 5.09
N GLY A 152 2.13 8.98 4.78
CA GLY A 152 2.53 7.58 4.64
C GLY A 152 1.88 6.89 3.43
N SER A 153 0.99 5.94 3.67
CA SER A 153 0.27 5.17 2.66
C SER A 153 -1.24 5.26 2.79
N GLY A 154 -1.91 5.35 1.63
CA GLY A 154 -3.36 5.37 1.55
C GLY A 154 -3.98 4.01 1.82
N HIS A 155 -3.27 2.91 1.52
CA HIS A 155 -3.82 1.56 1.70
C HIS A 155 -3.20 0.89 2.94
N VAL A 156 -1.99 0.37 2.86
CA VAL A 156 -1.39 -0.42 3.95
C VAL A 156 -0.11 0.22 4.48
N GLU A 157 -0.16 0.65 5.75
CA GLU A 157 1.03 1.13 6.46
C GLU A 157 1.60 0.02 7.34
N ILE A 158 2.92 -0.16 7.29
CA ILE A 158 3.66 -1.15 8.06
C ILE A 158 4.68 -0.42 8.94
N HIS A 159 4.51 -0.54 10.24
CA HIS A 159 5.43 0.01 11.24
C HIS A 159 6.13 -1.10 12.01
N GLU A 160 7.11 -0.73 12.84
CA GLU A 160 7.98 -1.60 13.61
C GLU A 160 8.95 -2.45 12.78
N ASP A 161 10.19 -2.52 13.27
CA ASP A 161 11.32 -3.17 12.58
C ASP A 161 11.06 -4.67 12.29
N SER A 162 10.15 -5.31 13.03
CA SER A 162 9.89 -6.75 12.99
C SER A 162 8.64 -7.17 12.21
N THR A 163 7.87 -6.27 11.61
CA THR A 163 6.62 -6.62 10.93
C THR A 163 6.86 -7.24 9.54
N GLY A 164 6.75 -8.56 9.44
CA GLY A 164 6.85 -9.28 8.18
C GLY A 164 5.53 -9.26 7.43
N VAL A 165 5.55 -9.15 6.10
CA VAL A 165 4.33 -9.10 5.28
C VAL A 165 4.41 -10.00 4.05
N VAL A 166 3.38 -10.82 3.84
CA VAL A 166 3.17 -11.58 2.62
C VAL A 166 1.88 -11.12 1.97
N VAL A 167 1.95 -10.73 0.71
CA VAL A 167 0.81 -10.30 -0.11
C VAL A 167 0.64 -11.29 -1.25
N LEU A 168 -0.46 -12.05 -1.22
CA LEU A 168 -0.71 -13.16 -2.14
C LEU A 168 -2.03 -12.97 -2.88
N ASP A 169 -2.01 -13.20 -4.20
CA ASP A 169 -3.21 -13.23 -5.06
C ASP A 169 -4.10 -11.97 -4.91
N SER A 170 -3.48 -10.83 -4.62
CA SER A 170 -4.20 -9.62 -4.18
C SER A 170 -4.15 -8.51 -5.24
N ARG A 171 -5.03 -7.52 -5.09
CA ARG A 171 -5.10 -6.38 -6.01
C ARG A 171 -5.23 -5.05 -5.27
N PHE A 172 -4.35 -4.13 -5.63
CA PHE A 172 -4.41 -2.72 -5.23
C PHE A 172 -4.78 -1.88 -6.46
N GLN A 173 -5.76 -0.99 -6.31
CA GLN A 173 -6.21 -0.13 -7.40
C GLN A 173 -6.51 1.28 -6.88
N GLN A 174 -5.96 2.27 -7.57
CA GLN A 174 -6.23 3.68 -7.29
C GLN A 174 -6.76 4.37 -8.54
N ASN A 175 -8.04 4.73 -8.51
CA ASN A 175 -8.75 5.42 -9.58
C ASN A 175 -8.90 6.92 -9.34
N ARG A 176 -8.81 7.34 -8.07
CA ARG A 176 -8.95 8.74 -7.65
C ARG A 176 -7.70 9.20 -6.92
N ASN A 177 -7.30 10.45 -7.13
CA ASN A 177 -6.09 11.00 -6.52
C ASN A 177 -6.35 11.68 -5.18
N THR A 178 -7.61 12.05 -4.92
CA THR A 178 -8.01 12.70 -3.68
C THR A 178 -9.34 12.17 -3.18
N LYS A 179 -9.55 12.34 -1.87
CA LYS A 179 -10.83 12.12 -1.22
C LYS A 179 -11.11 13.18 -0.19
N TYR A 180 -12.29 13.77 -0.26
CA TYR A 180 -12.79 14.67 0.76
C TYR A 180 -13.56 13.90 1.84
N HIS A 181 -13.21 14.12 3.10
CA HIS A 181 -13.91 13.57 4.26
C HIS A 181 -13.86 14.57 5.43
N GLN A 182 -15.04 14.91 5.97
CA GLN A 182 -15.18 15.77 7.17
C GLN A 182 -14.38 17.08 7.13
N GLY A 183 -14.38 17.81 6.01
CA GLY A 183 -13.64 19.07 5.92
C GLY A 183 -12.20 18.94 5.42
N VAL A 184 -11.66 17.72 5.37
CA VAL A 184 -10.25 17.46 5.04
C VAL A 184 -10.15 16.74 3.70
N THR A 185 -9.17 17.15 2.90
CA THR A 185 -8.80 16.46 1.66
C THR A 185 -7.61 15.54 1.94
N TYR A 186 -7.77 14.25 1.63
CA TYR A 186 -6.73 13.23 1.70
C TYR A 186 -6.19 13.01 0.28
N SER A 187 -4.87 13.10 0.09
CA SER A 187 -4.20 12.99 -1.22
C SER A 187 -3.16 11.87 -1.29
N THR A 188 -2.75 11.30 -0.15
CA THR A 188 -1.78 10.21 -0.14
C THR A 188 -2.46 8.90 -0.53
N ALA A 189 -1.95 8.27 -1.59
CA ALA A 189 -2.54 7.07 -2.19
C ALA A 189 -1.53 5.93 -2.41
N THR A 190 -0.32 6.01 -1.85
CA THR A 190 0.67 4.93 -1.84
C THR A 190 0.02 3.62 -1.42
N PHE A 191 0.25 2.54 -2.17
CA PHE A 191 -0.35 1.25 -1.87
C PHE A 191 0.23 0.65 -0.60
N ILE A 192 1.55 0.59 -0.50
CA ILE A 192 2.23 0.09 0.71
C ILE A 192 3.40 1.00 1.05
N SER A 193 3.45 1.43 2.30
CA SER A 193 4.60 2.10 2.92
C SER A 193 5.07 1.27 4.10
N THR A 194 6.37 1.11 4.24
CA THR A 194 6.97 0.41 5.37
C THR A 194 8.23 1.07 5.88
N GLU A 195 8.41 0.99 7.19
CA GLU A 195 9.69 1.20 7.87
C GLU A 195 10.24 -0.09 8.49
N SER A 196 9.61 -1.23 8.22
CA SER A 196 10.03 -2.51 8.76
C SER A 196 11.29 -3.06 8.10
N THR A 197 12.12 -3.72 8.91
CA THR A 197 13.32 -4.45 8.47
C THR A 197 13.07 -5.94 8.27
N ALA A 198 11.83 -6.40 8.50
CA ALA A 198 11.42 -7.76 8.21
C ALA A 198 11.12 -7.95 6.71
N PRO A 199 11.07 -9.21 6.24
CA PRO A 199 10.80 -9.49 4.83
C PRO A 199 9.41 -9.04 4.37
N ILE A 200 9.32 -8.61 3.11
CA ILE A 200 8.05 -8.34 2.43
C ILE A 200 8.03 -9.09 1.10
N VAL A 201 7.00 -9.91 0.90
CA VAL A 201 6.85 -10.75 -0.29
C VAL A 201 5.56 -10.41 -1.00
N PHE A 202 5.65 -10.20 -2.31
CA PHE A 202 4.50 -10.11 -3.22
C PHE A 202 4.47 -11.33 -4.11
N GLN A 203 3.32 -12.00 -4.18
CA GLN A 203 3.12 -13.14 -5.05
C GLN A 203 1.79 -13.00 -5.81
N ASN A 204 1.85 -13.13 -7.14
CA ASN A 204 0.70 -13.03 -8.03
C ASN A 204 -0.20 -11.81 -7.72
N THR A 205 0.43 -10.66 -7.46
CA THR A 205 -0.26 -9.46 -6.99
C THR A 205 -0.18 -8.36 -8.02
N THR A 206 -1.28 -7.63 -8.22
CA THR A 206 -1.34 -6.49 -9.15
C THR A 206 -1.52 -5.17 -8.40
N LEU A 207 -0.66 -4.20 -8.71
CA LEU A 207 -0.71 -2.83 -8.20
C LEU A 207 -0.97 -1.86 -9.36
N ASP A 208 -2.20 -1.33 -9.45
CA ASP A 208 -2.69 -0.58 -10.61
C ASP A 208 -3.07 0.87 -10.24
N LEU A 209 -2.13 1.80 -10.43
CA LEU A 209 -2.35 3.24 -10.27
C LEU A 209 -2.88 3.81 -11.59
N ARG A 210 -4.09 4.38 -11.58
CA ARG A 210 -4.77 4.88 -12.80
C ARG A 210 -4.87 6.39 -12.91
N THR A 211 -4.52 7.10 -11.86
CA THR A 211 -4.53 8.56 -11.83
C THR A 211 -3.32 9.08 -11.07
N MET A 212 -2.78 10.23 -11.50
CA MET A 212 -1.66 10.88 -10.86
C MET A 212 -2.16 11.75 -9.69
N GLY A 213 -1.40 11.73 -8.59
CA GLY A 213 -1.71 12.46 -7.37
C GLY A 213 -0.70 13.54 -7.07
N GLU A 214 -0.68 13.96 -5.80
CA GLU A 214 0.32 14.90 -5.29
C GLU A 214 1.64 14.18 -4.94
N SER A 215 1.53 12.91 -4.57
CA SER A 215 2.65 11.99 -4.43
C SER A 215 2.48 10.84 -5.42
N ASP A 216 3.46 10.68 -6.30
CA ASP A 216 3.44 9.67 -7.36
C ASP A 216 4.09 8.34 -6.95
N THR A 217 4.34 8.19 -5.64
CA THR A 217 4.95 6.99 -5.06
C THR A 217 3.90 5.90 -4.91
N ILE A 218 4.13 4.77 -5.56
CA ILE A 218 3.26 3.59 -5.54
C ILE A 218 3.59 2.70 -4.33
N LEU A 219 4.88 2.50 -4.10
CA LEU A 219 5.44 1.66 -3.04
C LEU A 219 6.64 2.36 -2.42
N ARG A 220 6.72 2.34 -1.09
CA ARG A 220 7.83 2.92 -0.34
C ARG A 220 8.34 1.99 0.75
N PHE A 221 9.54 1.46 0.55
CA PHE A 221 10.24 0.62 1.51
C PHE A 221 11.45 1.39 2.06
N SER A 222 11.33 1.95 3.28
CA SER A 222 12.34 2.87 3.81
C SER A 222 13.55 2.15 4.42
N LYS A 223 13.29 1.06 5.15
CA LYS A 223 14.31 0.26 5.84
C LYS A 223 14.15 -1.22 5.48
N GLY A 224 14.13 -1.54 4.20
CA GLY A 224 13.80 -2.88 3.73
C GLY A 224 14.70 -3.97 4.31
N GLY A 225 14.03 -4.98 4.87
CA GLY A 225 14.54 -6.35 4.87
C GLY A 225 14.60 -6.91 3.45
N GLU A 226 14.43 -8.21 3.30
CA GLU A 226 14.32 -8.85 1.99
C GLU A 226 12.98 -8.47 1.33
N VAL A 227 13.01 -7.84 0.15
CA VAL A 227 11.80 -7.52 -0.62
C VAL A 227 11.76 -8.38 -1.88
N GLU A 228 10.75 -9.23 -1.98
CA GLU A 228 10.62 -10.21 -3.05
C GLU A 228 9.33 -9.98 -3.86
N PHE A 229 9.44 -10.11 -5.18
CA PHE A 229 8.31 -10.04 -6.10
C PHE A 229 8.31 -11.27 -7.00
N ASN A 230 7.26 -12.08 -6.87
CA ASN A 230 7.01 -13.28 -7.65
C ASN A 230 5.75 -13.06 -8.50
N ASP A 231 5.93 -12.98 -9.82
CA ASP A 231 4.86 -12.76 -10.79
C ASP A 231 3.90 -11.63 -10.41
N SER A 232 4.46 -10.50 -9.98
CA SER A 232 3.68 -9.37 -9.45
C SER A 232 3.89 -8.13 -10.29
N MET A 233 2.78 -7.56 -10.77
CA MET A 233 2.78 -6.49 -11.77
C MET A 233 2.46 -5.14 -11.14
N ILE A 234 3.22 -4.13 -11.51
CA ILE A 234 3.02 -2.74 -11.09
C ILE A 234 2.75 -1.90 -12.32
N TYR A 235 1.73 -1.05 -12.28
CA TYR A 235 1.33 -0.21 -13.40
C TYR A 235 1.13 1.25 -12.98
N CYS A 236 1.74 2.17 -13.72
CA CYS A 236 1.54 3.63 -13.63
C CYS A 236 0.37 4.10 -14.48
N PRO A 237 -0.16 5.33 -14.33
CA PRO A 237 -1.20 5.84 -15.21
C PRO A 237 -0.79 5.90 -16.69
N ILE A 238 -1.78 5.97 -17.59
CA ILE A 238 -1.53 6.25 -19.02
C ILE A 238 -0.84 7.60 -19.15
N GLY A 239 0.19 7.67 -20.00
CA GLY A 239 0.99 8.87 -20.14
C GLY A 239 2.07 9.03 -19.07
N SER A 240 2.32 8.01 -18.24
CA SER A 240 3.33 8.07 -17.18
C SER A 240 4.33 6.92 -17.27
N SER A 241 5.63 7.23 -17.10
CA SER A 241 6.69 6.23 -16.92
C SER A 241 6.71 5.70 -15.49
N LEU A 242 7.36 4.54 -15.29
CA LEU A 242 7.64 3.96 -13.98
C LEU A 242 9.16 4.01 -13.75
N THR A 243 9.57 4.52 -12.59
CA THR A 243 10.95 4.47 -12.12
C THR A 243 11.03 3.62 -10.86
N VAL A 244 12.12 2.88 -10.73
CA VAL A 244 12.39 2.05 -9.56
C VAL A 244 13.72 2.47 -8.96
N PHE A 245 13.66 3.05 -7.77
CA PHE A 245 14.81 3.44 -6.99
C PHE A 245 15.15 2.30 -6.04
N ASN A 246 16.29 1.65 -6.25
CA ASN A 246 16.78 0.59 -5.40
C ASN A 246 18.17 0.96 -4.88
N PHE A 247 18.22 1.38 -3.63
CA PHE A 247 19.44 1.85 -2.98
C PHE A 247 19.75 1.00 -1.76
N THR A 248 20.87 0.29 -1.78
CA THR A 248 21.36 -0.41 -0.59
C THR A 248 22.46 0.39 0.09
N ASN A 249 22.16 0.90 1.28
CA ASN A 249 23.11 1.62 2.12
C ASN A 249 23.88 0.67 3.04
N LYS A 250 25.18 0.93 3.20
CA LYS A 250 26.08 0.19 4.11
C LYS A 250 26.30 1.00 5.39
N ILE A 251 25.88 0.47 6.53
CA ILE A 251 26.19 1.06 7.85
C ILE A 251 27.23 0.18 8.53
N THR A 252 28.38 0.76 8.90
CA THR A 252 29.47 0.03 9.56
C THR A 252 29.75 0.64 10.93
N GLN A 253 29.51 -0.15 11.97
CA GLN A 253 29.96 0.14 13.34
C GLN A 253 30.85 -1.02 13.83
N ASN A 254 30.38 -1.81 14.79
CA ASN A 254 31.04 -3.04 15.25
C ASN A 254 30.98 -4.15 14.19
N CYS A 255 29.92 -4.16 13.39
CA CYS A 255 29.81 -4.94 12.17
C CYS A 255 29.14 -4.13 11.07
N THR A 256 29.05 -4.71 9.88
CA THR A 256 28.37 -4.11 8.72
C THR A 256 26.96 -4.66 8.61
N ILE A 257 25.99 -3.77 8.42
CA ILE A 257 24.61 -4.09 8.05
C ILE A 257 24.27 -3.39 6.73
N TRP A 258 23.39 -4.02 5.97
CA TRP A 258 22.87 -3.49 4.71
C TRP A 258 21.40 -3.12 4.89
N ILE A 259 21.03 -1.90 4.49
CA ILE A 259 19.66 -1.42 4.51
C ILE A 259 19.27 -1.12 3.08
N THR A 260 18.22 -1.78 2.58
CA THR A 260 17.72 -1.54 1.24
C THR A 260 16.55 -0.58 1.31
N SER A 261 16.66 0.56 0.64
CA SER A 261 15.53 1.44 0.37
C SER A 261 15.06 1.17 -1.04
N LEU A 262 13.78 0.83 -1.19
CA LEU A 262 13.16 0.55 -2.48
C LEU A 262 11.94 1.46 -2.65
N GLN A 263 11.84 2.15 -3.77
CA GLN A 263 10.75 3.06 -4.06
C GLN A 263 10.33 2.96 -5.53
N PHE A 264 9.03 2.96 -5.77
CA PHE A 264 8.44 2.91 -7.10
C PHE A 264 7.66 4.20 -7.34
N ASP A 265 8.07 4.98 -8.33
CA ASP A 265 7.45 6.25 -8.65
C ASP A 265 6.92 6.28 -10.08
N CYS A 266 5.76 6.88 -10.26
CA CYS A 266 5.26 7.23 -11.58
C CYS A 266 5.67 8.64 -11.95
N HIS A 267 5.97 8.88 -13.23
CA HIS A 267 6.22 10.24 -13.71
C HIS A 267 5.43 10.49 -14.98
N ALA A 268 4.52 11.45 -14.95
CA ALA A 268 3.77 11.86 -16.12
C ALA A 268 4.71 12.44 -17.19
N CYS A 269 4.34 12.30 -18.45
CA CYS A 269 4.95 13.04 -19.54
C CYS A 269 4.93 14.55 -19.22
N ALA A 270 6.03 15.23 -19.56
CA ALA A 270 6.14 16.67 -19.36
C ALA A 270 5.03 17.44 -20.11
N ASN A 271 4.73 18.66 -19.65
CA ASN A 271 3.74 19.52 -20.29
C ASN A 271 4.05 19.70 -21.78
N GLY A 272 3.02 19.60 -22.62
CA GLY A 272 3.16 19.61 -24.08
C GLY A 272 3.56 18.26 -24.68
N LEU A 273 3.71 17.21 -23.88
CA LEU A 273 3.92 15.83 -24.35
C LEU A 273 2.80 14.90 -23.86
N TYR A 274 2.62 13.76 -24.55
CA TYR A 274 1.66 12.72 -24.17
C TYR A 274 2.15 11.31 -24.52
N SER A 275 1.54 10.29 -23.95
CA SER A 275 1.68 8.91 -24.41
C SER A 275 0.37 8.16 -24.22
N LEU A 276 0.03 7.25 -25.14
CA LEU A 276 -1.07 6.30 -24.97
C LEU A 276 -0.63 5.02 -24.23
N LEU A 277 0.68 4.88 -23.99
CA LEU A 277 1.27 3.80 -23.22
C LEU A 277 1.32 4.16 -21.74
N ARG A 278 1.52 3.15 -20.89
CA ARG A 278 1.72 3.30 -19.45
C ARG A 278 2.93 2.52 -18.98
N GLY A 279 3.70 3.10 -18.07
CA GLY A 279 4.84 2.47 -17.43
C GLY A 279 4.38 1.29 -16.58
N HIS A 280 5.18 0.21 -16.59
CA HIS A 280 4.90 -0.96 -15.80
C HIS A 280 6.18 -1.73 -15.47
N SER A 281 6.10 -2.64 -14.50
CA SER A 281 7.17 -3.58 -14.16
C SER A 281 6.58 -4.94 -13.77
N ASN A 282 7.38 -5.99 -13.98
CA ASN A 282 7.24 -7.24 -13.23
C ASN A 282 8.29 -7.22 -12.12
N GLY A 283 7.84 -7.13 -10.87
CA GLY A 283 8.70 -6.89 -9.72
C GLY A 283 9.51 -5.59 -9.84
N THR A 284 10.81 -5.66 -9.58
CA THR A 284 11.72 -4.50 -9.54
C THR A 284 12.30 -4.09 -10.90
N ALA A 285 11.92 -4.76 -11.99
CA ALA A 285 12.43 -4.49 -13.32
C ALA A 285 11.41 -3.68 -14.15
N PRO A 286 11.51 -2.34 -14.20
CA PRO A 286 10.64 -1.52 -15.05
C PRO A 286 10.87 -1.82 -16.53
N THR A 287 9.77 -1.94 -17.27
CA THR A 287 9.79 -2.20 -18.71
C THR A 287 10.17 -0.93 -19.47
N SER A 288 11.11 -1.06 -20.40
CA SER A 288 11.53 0.02 -21.30
C SER A 288 10.55 0.22 -22.48
N GLY A 289 10.66 1.35 -23.18
CA GLY A 289 9.91 1.60 -24.42
C GLY A 289 8.72 2.55 -24.29
N LEU A 290 8.42 3.08 -23.10
CA LEU A 290 7.50 4.22 -23.00
C LEU A 290 8.17 5.47 -23.57
N GLN A 291 7.54 6.05 -24.59
CA GLN A 291 7.97 7.28 -25.22
C GLN A 291 6.83 8.31 -25.15
N CYS A 292 7.19 9.53 -24.76
CA CYS A 292 6.30 10.69 -24.79
C CYS A 292 6.44 11.40 -26.16
N LEU A 293 5.31 11.62 -26.83
CA LEU A 293 5.19 12.29 -28.12
C LEU A 293 4.80 13.76 -27.94
N SER A 294 5.14 14.62 -28.90
CA SER A 294 4.70 16.02 -28.93
C SER A 294 3.18 16.12 -29.01
N CYS A 295 2.58 17.04 -28.25
CA CYS A 295 1.14 17.25 -28.26
C CYS A 295 0.65 17.65 -29.68
N PRO A 296 -0.32 16.94 -30.26
CA PRO A 296 -0.82 17.24 -31.59
C PRO A 296 -1.64 18.53 -31.59
N PHE A 297 -1.68 19.20 -32.74
CA PHE A 297 -2.57 20.35 -32.94
C PHE A 297 -4.02 19.93 -32.71
N GLY A 298 -4.83 20.78 -32.06
CA GLY A 298 -6.21 20.45 -31.71
C GLY A 298 -6.38 19.70 -30.38
N ALA A 299 -5.29 19.43 -29.65
CA ALA A 299 -5.33 18.83 -28.33
C ALA A 299 -4.67 19.72 -27.26
N SER A 300 -4.89 19.34 -26.00
CA SER A 300 -4.20 19.83 -24.82
C SER A 300 -3.55 18.66 -24.09
N CYS A 301 -2.27 18.81 -23.71
CA CYS A 301 -1.49 17.78 -23.04
C CYS A 301 -0.84 18.34 -21.77
N ALA A 302 -1.48 18.04 -20.63
CA ALA A 302 -1.02 18.43 -19.30
C ALA A 302 -1.25 17.26 -18.33
N GLY A 303 -0.34 16.27 -18.39
CA GLY A 303 -0.47 14.99 -17.67
C GLY A 303 -1.38 13.96 -18.36
N TYR A 304 -2.42 14.40 -19.06
CA TYR A 304 -3.22 13.57 -19.97
C TYR A 304 -3.55 14.33 -21.25
N ILE A 305 -3.85 13.60 -22.33
CA ILE A 305 -4.28 14.17 -23.60
C ILE A 305 -5.80 14.38 -23.62
N LYS A 306 -6.23 15.54 -24.08
CA LYS A 306 -7.64 15.92 -24.23
C LYS A 306 -7.84 16.68 -25.54
N ALA A 307 -8.92 16.42 -26.27
CA ALA A 307 -9.31 17.23 -27.42
C ALA A 307 -9.69 18.66 -26.99
N ASN A 308 -9.28 19.66 -27.77
CA ASN A 308 -9.80 21.02 -27.64
C ASN A 308 -11.21 21.10 -28.23
N ASP A 309 -11.95 22.15 -27.86
CA ASP A 309 -13.30 22.36 -28.36
C ASP A 309 -13.31 22.44 -29.89
N GLY A 310 -14.20 21.67 -30.53
CA GLY A 310 -14.33 21.60 -31.98
C GLY A 310 -13.39 20.60 -32.67
N PHE A 311 -12.50 19.92 -31.94
CA PHE A 311 -11.62 18.89 -32.48
C PHE A 311 -12.07 17.48 -32.08
N PHE A 312 -11.81 16.51 -32.96
CA PHE A 312 -12.05 15.09 -32.72
C PHE A 312 -10.78 14.26 -32.93
N GLY A 313 -10.40 13.48 -31.93
CA GLY A 313 -9.21 12.64 -31.96
C GLY A 313 -9.47 11.24 -32.52
N TYR A 314 -8.57 10.70 -33.33
CA TYR A 314 -8.58 9.30 -33.80
C TYR A 314 -7.19 8.66 -33.73
N PRO A 315 -7.11 7.34 -33.45
CA PRO A 315 -5.83 6.63 -33.38
C PRO A 315 -5.20 6.46 -34.76
N VAL A 316 -3.88 6.58 -34.80
CA VAL A 316 -3.05 6.29 -35.98
C VAL A 316 -2.22 5.04 -35.69
N GLN A 317 -2.03 4.18 -36.70
CA GLN A 317 -1.21 2.98 -36.58
C GLN A 317 0.29 3.34 -36.62
N ASP A 318 0.78 3.95 -35.55
CA ASP A 318 2.18 4.31 -35.33
C ASP A 318 2.81 3.50 -34.18
N PHE A 319 4.14 3.49 -34.13
CA PHE A 319 4.92 2.94 -33.02
C PHE A 319 5.88 4.01 -32.47
N PRO A 320 5.61 4.58 -31.28
CA PRO A 320 4.50 4.28 -30.35
C PRO A 320 3.13 4.76 -30.87
N PRO A 321 2.01 4.22 -30.36
CA PRO A 321 0.66 4.62 -30.75
C PRO A 321 0.42 6.12 -30.57
N ALA A 322 -0.17 6.77 -31.58
CA ALA A 322 -0.39 8.20 -31.64
C ALA A 322 -1.87 8.56 -31.92
N LEU A 323 -2.23 9.82 -31.66
CA LEU A 323 -3.52 10.43 -31.99
C LEU A 323 -3.34 11.58 -32.98
N ASN A 324 -4.23 11.66 -33.97
CA ASN A 324 -4.45 12.84 -34.80
C ASN A 324 -5.79 13.49 -34.46
N PHE A 325 -5.91 14.79 -34.74
CA PHE A 325 -7.11 15.57 -34.47
C PHE A 325 -7.55 16.30 -35.75
N THR A 326 -8.86 16.39 -35.95
CA THR A 326 -9.53 17.12 -37.05
C THR A 326 -10.61 18.03 -36.52
#